data_AF-A0A3B8V4Z4-F1
#
_entry.id   AF-A0A3B8V4Z4-F1
#
_cell.length_a   1.000
_cell.length_b   1.000
_cell.length_c   1.000
_cell.angle_alpha   90.00
_cell.angle_beta   90.00
_cell.angle_gamma   90.00
#
_symmetry.space_group_name_H-M   'P 1'
#
loop_
_entity.id
_entity.type
_entity.pdbx_description
1 polymer ?
#
loop_
_entity_poly.entity_id
_entity_poly.type
_entity_poly.pdbx_seq_one_letter_code
_entity_poly.pdbx_strand_id
1 'polypeptide(L)'
;MNRIDRDGKTFVLYFFFTAFCALFFFLGDSAEPFAMALLFAAMCARLSPAIACGCYTLSSAVALRADVSLLCLIEATILFSGFVLKKKIGKKAACLPFISLFLALAVFVFFAPFTPYILPPVFSFLNDGIVQKIAIAGLIYLLSAAFSVALRALLYRFLKCRLKTEEIAFSLLLFWAAGIALCRAFTPEVYAGVSLFLLLFYADVTKDLSATLAAFVLSVPAAVCGVPPEKYFLFGAAVTAFAPVGRLPAVFALILSYFLFGITENVFAASAASLVPWVLCVLLPSLVFLLLPPSLLRRAENKLVFYREKHLSRIAINRNRA
;
A
#
# COMPACT_ATOMS: atom_id res chain seq x y z
N MET A 1 -1.39 -19.41 -23.57
CA MET A 1 -0.07 -19.36 -22.90
C MET A 1 0.79 -18.47 -23.77
N ASN A 2 1.12 -17.26 -23.35
CA ASN A 2 1.97 -16.34 -24.13
C ASN A 2 3.04 -15.76 -23.21
N ARG A 3 4.30 -16.08 -23.54
CA ARG A 3 5.58 -15.42 -23.20
C ARG A 3 5.58 -14.57 -21.94
N ILE A 4 6.00 -15.17 -20.83
CA ILE A 4 6.55 -14.47 -19.67
C ILE A 4 8.05 -14.82 -19.63
N ASP A 5 8.79 -14.50 -20.70
CA ASP A 5 10.25 -14.54 -20.68
C ASP A 5 10.78 -13.15 -20.34
N ARG A 6 10.95 -12.91 -19.03
CA ARG A 6 11.87 -11.94 -18.42
C ARG A 6 12.07 -12.36 -16.96
N ASP A 7 12.78 -13.46 -16.74
CA ASP A 7 12.90 -14.14 -15.43
C ASP A 7 13.21 -13.19 -14.26
N GLY A 8 14.07 -12.19 -14.46
CA GLY A 8 14.38 -11.21 -13.40
C GLY A 8 13.23 -10.28 -13.03
N LYS A 9 12.41 -9.81 -13.98
CA LYS A 9 11.30 -8.87 -13.67
C LYS A 9 10.11 -9.57 -13.04
N THR A 10 9.87 -10.81 -13.45
CA THR A 10 8.81 -11.66 -12.90
C THR A 10 9.17 -12.06 -11.47
N PHE A 11 10.44 -12.45 -11.22
CA PHE A 11 10.91 -12.76 -9.87
C PHE A 11 10.75 -11.57 -8.92
N VAL A 12 11.20 -10.38 -9.32
CA VAL A 12 11.07 -9.15 -8.51
C VAL A 12 9.60 -8.83 -8.20
N LEU A 13 8.70 -9.02 -9.16
CA LEU A 13 7.26 -8.83 -8.95
C LEU A 13 6.72 -9.78 -7.88
N TYR A 14 7.03 -11.07 -7.97
CA TYR A 14 6.57 -12.05 -6.98
C TYR A 14 7.22 -11.85 -5.61
N PHE A 15 8.48 -11.42 -5.56
CA PHE A 15 9.15 -11.05 -4.32
C PHE A 15 8.44 -9.89 -3.62
N PHE A 16 8.16 -8.80 -4.34
CA PHE A 16 7.38 -7.68 -3.78
C PHE A 16 5.98 -8.12 -3.40
N PHE A 17 5.32 -8.95 -4.22
CA PHE A 17 4.01 -9.47 -3.89
C PHE A 17 4.01 -10.26 -2.57
N THR A 18 4.96 -11.18 -2.38
CA THR A 18 5.12 -11.91 -1.11
C THR A 18 5.37 -10.96 0.06
N ALA A 19 6.23 -9.95 -0.11
CA ALA A 19 6.50 -8.97 0.94
C ALA A 19 5.25 -8.15 1.29
N PHE A 20 4.45 -7.73 0.31
CA PHE A 20 3.18 -7.06 0.54
C PHE A 20 2.16 -7.96 1.23
N CYS A 21 2.04 -9.23 0.85
CA CYS A 21 1.19 -10.18 1.56
C CYS A 21 1.64 -10.37 3.01
N ALA A 22 2.94 -10.48 3.26
CA ALA A 22 3.51 -10.57 4.61
C ALA A 22 3.18 -9.34 5.46
N LEU A 23 3.30 -8.13 4.89
CA LEU A 23 2.92 -6.89 5.57
C LEU A 23 1.44 -6.89 5.96
N PHE A 24 0.56 -7.34 5.06
CA PHE A 24 -0.89 -7.33 5.31
C PHE A 24 -1.34 -8.26 6.44
N PHE A 25 -0.52 -9.22 6.88
CA PHE A 25 -0.79 -9.99 8.09
C PHE A 25 -0.69 -9.14 9.37
N PHE A 26 0.02 -8.01 9.34
CA PHE A 26 0.11 -7.06 10.46
C PHE A 26 -0.96 -5.97 10.41
N LEU A 27 -1.91 -6.04 9.46
CA LEU A 27 -2.98 -5.04 9.38
C LEU A 27 -3.97 -5.16 10.55
N GLY A 28 -4.14 -6.36 11.10
CA GLY A 28 -4.90 -6.63 12.31
C GLY A 28 -4.06 -7.39 13.35
N ASP A 29 -4.56 -7.46 14.58
CA ASP A 29 -3.83 -8.04 15.71
C ASP A 29 -4.30 -9.47 16.04
N SER A 30 -5.38 -9.93 15.40
CA SER A 30 -6.12 -11.15 15.77
C SER A 30 -6.10 -12.22 14.68
N ALA A 31 -5.02 -12.27 13.89
CA ALA A 31 -4.79 -13.24 12.81
C ALA A 31 -5.78 -13.17 11.64
N GLU A 32 -6.26 -11.97 11.30
CA GLU A 32 -7.13 -11.77 10.15
C GLU A 32 -6.41 -11.96 8.79
N PRO A 33 -7.04 -12.65 7.82
CA PRO A 33 -6.43 -12.89 6.51
C PRO A 33 -6.62 -11.69 5.57
N PHE A 34 -6.24 -10.49 5.99
CA PHE A 34 -6.30 -9.29 5.13
C PHE A 34 -5.46 -9.45 3.86
N ALA A 35 -4.39 -10.25 3.92
CA ALA A 35 -3.58 -10.62 2.76
C ALA A 35 -4.36 -11.41 1.69
N MET A 36 -5.50 -12.03 2.03
CA MET A 36 -6.37 -12.71 1.06
C MET A 36 -6.93 -11.73 0.03
N ALA A 37 -7.20 -10.48 0.42
CA ALA A 37 -7.66 -9.45 -0.51
C ALA A 37 -6.62 -9.15 -1.60
N LEU A 38 -5.33 -9.15 -1.23
CA LEU A 38 -4.22 -9.03 -2.18
C LEU A 38 -4.10 -10.26 -3.09
N LEU A 39 -4.26 -11.47 -2.54
CA LEU A 39 -4.23 -12.70 -3.32
C LEU A 39 -5.32 -12.71 -4.39
N PHE A 40 -6.57 -12.38 -4.01
CA PHE A 40 -7.67 -12.26 -4.95
C PHE A 40 -7.41 -11.21 -6.02
N ALA A 41 -6.90 -10.04 -5.61
CA ALA A 41 -6.52 -8.97 -6.54
C ALA A 41 -5.45 -9.40 -7.54
N ALA A 42 -4.41 -10.13 -7.08
CA ALA A 42 -3.33 -10.64 -7.92
C ALA A 42 -3.84 -11.64 -8.96
N MET A 43 -4.71 -12.56 -8.55
CA MET A 43 -5.33 -13.51 -9.49
C MET A 43 -6.25 -12.80 -10.50
N CYS A 44 -6.99 -11.78 -10.07
CA CYS A 44 -7.77 -10.92 -10.97
C CYS A 44 -6.89 -10.10 -11.94
N ALA A 45 -5.69 -9.73 -11.50
CA ALA A 45 -4.68 -9.06 -12.31
C ALA A 45 -3.95 -10.02 -13.28
N ARG A 46 -4.33 -11.31 -13.35
CA ARG A 46 -3.76 -12.33 -14.25
C ARG A 46 -2.34 -12.78 -13.88
N LEU A 47 -1.93 -12.63 -12.63
CA LEU A 47 -0.74 -13.34 -12.13
C LEU A 47 -1.03 -14.86 -12.14
N SER A 48 0.03 -15.67 -12.27
CA SER A 48 -0.14 -17.14 -12.24
C SER A 48 -0.75 -17.58 -10.89
N PRO A 49 -1.91 -18.27 -10.89
CA PRO A 49 -2.60 -18.63 -9.65
C PRO A 49 -1.77 -19.49 -8.70
N ALA A 50 -1.00 -20.45 -9.25
CA ALA A 50 -0.17 -21.35 -8.45
C ALA A 50 0.92 -20.60 -7.66
N ILE A 51 1.70 -19.75 -8.33
CA ILE A 51 2.77 -18.97 -7.68
C ILE A 51 2.16 -17.96 -6.70
N ALA A 52 1.07 -17.28 -7.05
CA ALA A 52 0.43 -16.31 -6.16
C ALA A 52 -0.11 -16.97 -4.88
N CYS A 53 -0.74 -18.15 -4.99
CA CYS A 53 -1.18 -18.92 -3.83
C CYS A 53 0.00 -19.38 -2.97
N GLY A 54 1.08 -19.86 -3.59
CA GLY A 54 2.31 -20.23 -2.88
C GLY A 54 2.95 -19.03 -2.16
N CYS A 55 3.00 -17.86 -2.78
CA CYS A 55 3.47 -16.62 -2.14
C CYS A 55 2.62 -16.24 -0.92
N TYR A 56 1.29 -16.36 -1.02
CA TYR A 56 0.37 -16.09 0.09
C TYR A 56 0.57 -17.07 1.24
N THR A 57 0.63 -18.38 0.98
CA THR A 57 0.86 -19.37 2.04
C THR A 57 2.23 -19.21 2.67
N LEU A 58 3.28 -18.93 1.89
CA LEU A 58 4.61 -18.64 2.43
C LEU A 58 4.60 -17.38 3.30
N SER A 59 3.85 -16.33 2.91
CA SER A 59 3.76 -15.11 3.71
C SER A 59 3.07 -15.31 5.07
N SER A 60 2.22 -16.33 5.20
CA SER A 60 1.59 -16.66 6.49
C SER A 60 2.58 -17.17 7.54
N ALA A 61 3.79 -17.60 7.13
CA ALA A 61 4.84 -18.02 8.06
C ALA A 61 5.27 -16.88 9.01
N VAL A 62 5.04 -15.62 8.62
CA VAL A 62 5.32 -14.44 9.45
C VAL A 62 4.45 -14.39 10.70
N ALA A 63 3.27 -15.02 10.69
CA ALA A 63 2.42 -15.14 11.88
C ALA A 63 2.99 -16.10 12.94
N LEU A 64 4.05 -16.87 12.62
CA LEU A 64 4.71 -17.85 13.51
C LEU A 64 3.73 -18.85 14.17
N ARG A 65 2.62 -19.11 13.48
CA ARG A 65 1.46 -19.84 14.01
C ARG A 65 0.98 -20.88 13.00
N ALA A 66 1.08 -22.15 13.39
CA ALA A 66 0.78 -23.28 12.50
C ALA A 66 -0.70 -23.33 12.10
N ASP A 67 -1.60 -23.01 13.03
CA ASP A 67 -3.05 -22.88 12.83
C ASP A 67 -3.40 -21.84 11.75
N VAL A 68 -2.77 -20.65 11.82
CA VAL A 68 -2.96 -19.58 10.81
C VAL A 68 -2.43 -20.00 9.44
N SER A 69 -1.26 -20.66 9.40
CA SER A 69 -0.68 -21.11 8.13
C SER A 69 -1.50 -22.20 7.45
N LEU A 70 -2.09 -23.10 8.22
CA LEU A 70 -2.96 -24.18 7.71
C LEU A 70 -4.26 -23.57 7.16
N LEU A 71 -4.86 -22.61 7.86
CA LEU A 71 -6.03 -21.88 7.39
C LEU A 71 -5.74 -21.18 6.05
N CYS A 72 -4.63 -20.45 5.96
CA CYS A 72 -4.21 -19.77 4.73
C CYS A 72 -4.02 -20.76 3.57
N LEU A 73 -3.51 -21.96 3.84
CA LEU A 73 -3.38 -23.01 2.83
C LEU A 73 -4.74 -23.48 2.32
N ILE A 74 -5.70 -23.74 3.22
CA ILE A 74 -7.07 -24.12 2.84
C ILE A 74 -7.70 -23.01 1.98
N GLU A 75 -7.65 -21.76 2.44
CA GLU A 75 -8.21 -20.62 1.70
C GLU A 75 -7.58 -20.44 0.31
N ALA A 76 -6.26 -20.58 0.22
CA ALA A 76 -5.53 -20.49 -1.04
C ALA A 76 -5.94 -21.61 -2.00
N THR A 77 -6.14 -22.84 -1.51
CA THR A 77 -6.59 -23.96 -2.37
C THR A 77 -8.01 -23.75 -2.88
N ILE A 78 -8.92 -23.23 -2.06
CA ILE A 78 -10.29 -22.90 -2.46
C ILE A 78 -10.27 -21.83 -3.56
N LEU A 79 -9.52 -20.74 -3.36
CA LEU A 79 -9.38 -19.68 -4.35
C LEU A 79 -8.73 -20.19 -5.64
N PHE A 80 -7.66 -20.97 -5.54
CA PHE A 80 -6.99 -21.58 -6.69
C PHE A 80 -7.98 -22.40 -7.53
N SER A 81 -8.80 -23.23 -6.89
CA SER A 81 -9.80 -24.06 -7.56
C SER A 81 -10.82 -23.23 -8.35
N GLY A 82 -11.32 -22.13 -7.77
CA GLY A 82 -12.27 -21.23 -8.43
C GLY A 82 -11.71 -20.55 -9.67
N PHE A 83 -10.45 -20.10 -9.62
CA PHE A 83 -9.78 -19.48 -10.76
C PHE A 83 -9.39 -20.48 -11.86
N VAL A 84 -8.99 -21.71 -11.49
CA VAL A 84 -8.74 -22.79 -12.46
C VAL A 84 -10.04 -23.22 -13.15
N LEU A 85 -11.13 -23.35 -12.40
CA LEU A 85 -12.43 -23.73 -12.94
C LEU A 85 -12.98 -22.65 -13.89
N LYS A 86 -12.85 -21.37 -13.53
CA LYS A 86 -13.15 -20.25 -14.42
C LYS A 86 -12.34 -20.32 -15.73
N LYS A 87 -11.06 -20.68 -15.66
CA LYS A 87 -10.22 -20.83 -16.86
C LYS A 87 -10.73 -21.95 -17.77
N LYS A 88 -11.26 -23.04 -17.21
CA LYS A 88 -11.85 -24.16 -17.97
C LYS A 88 -13.21 -23.80 -18.59
N ILE A 89 -14.09 -23.12 -17.85
CA ILE A 89 -15.47 -22.81 -18.29
C ILE A 89 -15.53 -21.56 -19.18
N GLY A 90 -14.52 -20.69 -19.11
CA GLY A 90 -14.41 -19.50 -19.96
C GLY A 90 -15.28 -18.33 -19.50
N LYS A 91 -15.68 -17.46 -20.45
CA LYS A 91 -16.30 -16.15 -20.16
C LYS A 91 -17.66 -16.21 -19.44
N LYS A 92 -18.38 -17.34 -19.51
CA LYS A 92 -19.69 -17.51 -18.88
C LYS A 92 -19.62 -17.56 -17.35
N ALA A 93 -18.43 -17.77 -16.78
CA ALA A 93 -18.24 -17.97 -15.35
C ALA A 93 -17.59 -16.77 -14.66
N ALA A 94 -18.11 -15.57 -14.92
CA ALA A 94 -17.59 -14.33 -14.32
C ALA A 94 -17.68 -14.33 -12.78
N CYS A 95 -18.72 -14.97 -12.22
CA CYS A 95 -19.01 -15.00 -10.78
C CYS A 95 -18.19 -16.03 -9.99
N LEU A 96 -17.61 -17.06 -10.64
CA LEU A 96 -16.89 -18.14 -9.95
C LEU A 96 -15.80 -17.67 -8.97
N PRO A 97 -14.95 -16.67 -9.31
CA PRO A 97 -13.93 -16.18 -8.39
C PRO A 97 -14.51 -15.56 -7.12
N PHE A 98 -15.64 -14.85 -7.24
CA PHE A 98 -16.31 -14.23 -6.10
C PHE A 98 -16.97 -15.27 -5.21
N ILE A 99 -17.55 -16.32 -5.81
CA ILE A 99 -18.08 -17.47 -5.07
C ILE A 99 -16.95 -18.19 -4.32
N SER A 100 -15.80 -18.42 -4.96
CA SER A 100 -14.64 -19.03 -4.28
C SER A 100 -14.08 -18.13 -3.17
N LEU A 101 -14.11 -16.81 -3.34
CA LEU A 101 -13.71 -15.87 -2.30
C LEU A 101 -14.67 -15.93 -1.11
N PHE A 102 -15.98 -15.97 -1.37
CA PHE A 102 -16.99 -16.12 -0.33
C PHE A 102 -16.81 -17.44 0.45
N LEU A 103 -16.56 -18.55 -0.25
CA LEU A 103 -16.26 -19.85 0.37
C LEU A 103 -14.99 -19.80 1.22
N ALA A 104 -13.91 -19.19 0.72
CA ALA A 104 -12.66 -19.04 1.49
C ALA A 104 -12.89 -18.22 2.76
N LEU A 105 -13.65 -17.11 2.69
CA LEU A 105 -13.99 -16.29 3.84
C LEU A 105 -14.93 -17.00 4.83
N ALA A 106 -15.79 -17.91 4.36
CA ALA A 106 -16.58 -18.75 5.26
C ALA A 106 -15.68 -19.66 6.10
N VAL A 107 -14.60 -20.22 5.52
CA VAL A 107 -13.61 -21.00 6.29
C VAL A 107 -12.98 -20.14 7.39
N PHE A 108 -12.62 -18.88 7.11
CA PHE A 108 -12.16 -17.95 8.13
C PHE A 108 -13.19 -17.76 9.27
N VAL A 109 -14.45 -17.50 8.95
CA VAL A 109 -15.49 -17.27 9.97
C VAL A 109 -15.64 -18.46 10.92
N PHE A 110 -15.62 -19.69 10.41
CA PHE A 110 -15.83 -20.89 11.23
C PHE A 110 -14.58 -21.38 11.94
N PHE A 111 -13.41 -21.33 11.28
CA PHE A 111 -12.22 -22.04 11.74
C PHE A 111 -11.07 -21.14 12.20
N ALA A 112 -11.15 -19.82 11.98
CA ALA A 112 -10.03 -18.94 12.33
C ALA A 112 -9.84 -18.80 13.85
N PRO A 113 -8.58 -18.91 14.34
CA PRO A 113 -8.23 -18.71 15.73
C PRO A 113 -8.18 -17.21 16.04
N PHE A 114 -9.35 -16.61 16.18
CA PHE A 114 -9.55 -15.16 16.29
C PHE A 114 -9.83 -14.75 17.74
N THR A 115 -9.06 -13.78 18.21
CA THR A 115 -9.26 -13.10 19.50
C THR A 115 -10.18 -11.90 19.31
N PRO A 116 -11.38 -11.87 19.94
CA PRO A 116 -12.31 -10.77 19.74
C PRO A 116 -11.77 -9.46 20.30
N TYR A 117 -11.99 -8.38 19.56
CA TYR A 117 -11.68 -7.03 19.97
C TYR A 117 -12.62 -6.57 21.08
N ILE A 118 -12.07 -5.90 22.07
CA ILE A 118 -12.85 -5.23 23.11
C ILE A 118 -13.30 -3.88 22.54
N LEU A 119 -14.55 -3.81 22.10
CA LEU A 119 -15.10 -2.58 21.54
C LEU A 119 -15.73 -1.71 22.64
N PRO A 120 -15.75 -0.37 22.45
CA PRO A 120 -16.46 0.54 23.34
C PRO A 120 -17.95 0.14 23.50
N PRO A 121 -18.60 0.48 24.61
CA PRO A 121 -19.98 0.05 24.91
C PRO A 121 -21.01 0.46 23.86
N VAL A 122 -20.75 1.52 23.09
CA VAL A 122 -21.56 1.98 21.94
C VAL A 122 -21.65 0.92 20.84
N PHE A 123 -20.65 0.07 20.71
CA PHE A 123 -20.57 -1.03 19.74
C PHE A 123 -20.72 -2.40 20.40
N SER A 124 -21.42 -2.47 21.54
CA SER A 124 -21.61 -3.71 22.30
C SER A 124 -22.23 -4.86 21.51
N PHE A 125 -23.07 -4.57 20.50
CA PHE A 125 -23.61 -5.57 19.57
C PHE A 125 -22.55 -6.28 18.71
N LEU A 126 -21.36 -5.68 18.58
CA LEU A 126 -20.21 -6.26 17.88
C LEU A 126 -19.25 -6.98 18.85
N ASN A 127 -19.56 -7.13 20.15
CA ASN A 127 -18.65 -7.82 21.07
C ASN A 127 -18.67 -9.35 20.91
N ASP A 128 -19.65 -9.91 20.20
CA ASP A 128 -19.67 -11.32 19.86
C ASP A 128 -18.59 -11.65 18.82
N GLY A 129 -17.69 -12.58 19.17
CA GLY A 129 -16.55 -12.94 18.32
C GLY A 129 -16.96 -13.44 16.93
N ILE A 130 -18.09 -14.14 16.79
CA ILE A 130 -18.60 -14.59 15.49
C ILE A 130 -19.05 -13.38 14.65
N VAL A 131 -19.74 -12.41 15.26
CA VAL A 131 -20.22 -11.21 14.56
C VAL A 131 -19.03 -10.38 14.07
N GLN A 132 -17.96 -10.25 14.88
CA GLN A 132 -16.72 -9.59 14.44
C GLN A 132 -16.08 -10.29 13.25
N LYS A 133 -15.97 -11.64 13.28
CA LYS A 133 -15.43 -12.39 12.14
C LYS A 133 -16.26 -12.20 10.87
N ILE A 134 -17.60 -12.18 10.98
CA ILE A 134 -18.49 -11.91 9.83
C ILE A 134 -18.27 -10.49 9.29
N ALA A 135 -18.16 -9.50 10.19
CA ALA A 135 -17.89 -8.12 9.80
C ALA A 135 -16.54 -7.97 9.09
N ILE A 136 -15.49 -8.60 9.64
CA ILE A 136 -14.14 -8.63 9.05
C ILE A 136 -14.16 -9.34 7.69
N ALA A 137 -14.83 -10.49 7.58
CA ALA A 137 -14.98 -11.20 6.31
C ALA A 137 -15.67 -10.34 5.26
N GLY A 138 -16.75 -9.63 5.63
CA GLY A 138 -17.43 -8.66 4.76
C GLY A 138 -16.49 -7.55 4.31
N LEU A 139 -15.68 -7.01 5.22
CA LEU A 139 -14.67 -5.99 4.90
C LEU A 139 -13.61 -6.52 3.93
N ILE A 140 -13.06 -7.72 4.18
CA ILE A 140 -12.07 -8.36 3.30
C ILE A 140 -12.66 -8.63 1.91
N TYR A 141 -13.93 -9.02 1.82
CA TYR A 141 -14.62 -9.20 0.54
C TYR A 141 -14.69 -7.88 -0.26
N LEU A 142 -15.05 -6.77 0.39
CA LEU A 142 -15.09 -5.44 -0.23
C LEU A 142 -13.69 -4.96 -0.63
N LEU A 143 -12.70 -5.14 0.25
CA LEU A 143 -11.30 -4.82 -0.03
C LEU A 143 -10.77 -5.63 -1.22
N SER A 144 -11.14 -6.90 -1.34
CA SER A 144 -10.75 -7.76 -2.47
C SER A 144 -11.24 -7.20 -3.80
N ALA A 145 -12.47 -6.71 -3.85
CA ALA A 145 -13.02 -6.06 -5.04
C ALA A 145 -12.27 -4.76 -5.36
N ALA A 146 -12.06 -3.89 -4.37
CA ALA A 146 -11.33 -2.63 -4.53
C ALA A 146 -9.88 -2.85 -5.00
N PHE A 147 -9.15 -3.75 -4.33
CA PHE A 147 -7.76 -4.06 -4.65
C PHE A 147 -7.61 -4.72 -6.01
N SER A 148 -8.61 -5.46 -6.50
CA SER A 148 -8.57 -6.03 -7.86
C SER A 148 -8.48 -4.94 -8.94
N VAL A 149 -9.13 -3.79 -8.71
CA VAL A 149 -9.06 -2.61 -9.59
C VAL A 149 -7.73 -1.89 -9.40
N ALA A 150 -7.34 -1.65 -8.14
CA ALA A 150 -6.10 -0.97 -7.78
C ALA A 150 -4.86 -1.67 -8.33
N LEU A 151 -4.68 -2.96 -8.05
CA LEU A 151 -3.50 -3.71 -8.45
C LEU A 151 -3.39 -3.82 -9.98
N ARG A 152 -4.52 -4.00 -10.68
CA ARG A 152 -4.52 -3.98 -12.15
C ARG A 152 -4.11 -2.61 -12.70
N ALA A 153 -4.58 -1.52 -12.09
CA ALA A 153 -4.18 -0.18 -12.46
C ALA A 153 -2.67 0.04 -12.21
N LEU A 154 -2.17 -0.37 -11.04
CA LEU A 154 -0.75 -0.28 -10.67
C LEU A 154 0.16 -1.09 -11.60
N LEU A 155 -0.19 -2.33 -11.93
CA LEU A 155 0.67 -3.20 -12.73
C LEU A 155 0.68 -2.84 -14.22
N TYR A 156 -0.47 -2.47 -14.79
CA TYR A 156 -0.61 -2.34 -16.25
C TYR A 156 -0.76 -0.91 -16.74
N ARG A 157 -1.28 0.01 -15.91
CA ARG A 157 -1.60 1.39 -16.32
C ARG A 157 -0.72 2.45 -15.68
N PHE A 158 -0.11 2.16 -14.54
CA PHE A 158 0.75 3.09 -13.82
C PHE A 158 1.84 3.64 -14.75
N LEU A 159 1.90 4.97 -14.86
CA LEU A 159 2.82 5.73 -15.74
C LEU A 159 2.71 5.40 -17.25
N LYS A 160 1.65 4.72 -17.69
CA LYS A 160 1.38 4.38 -19.12
C LYS A 160 0.05 4.93 -19.63
N CYS A 161 -0.97 4.99 -18.77
CA CYS A 161 -2.31 5.42 -19.12
C CYS A 161 -2.86 6.37 -18.06
N ARG A 162 -3.84 7.19 -18.44
CA ARG A 162 -4.67 7.94 -17.49
C ARG A 162 -5.43 6.93 -16.61
N LEU A 163 -5.30 7.07 -15.30
CA LEU A 163 -6.15 6.34 -14.35
C LEU A 163 -7.52 7.02 -14.27
N LYS A 164 -8.57 6.22 -14.17
CA LYS A 164 -9.92 6.72 -13.84
C LYS A 164 -9.97 7.15 -12.38
N THR A 165 -10.94 8.00 -12.01
CA THR A 165 -11.12 8.47 -10.63
C THR A 165 -11.26 7.31 -9.63
N GLU A 166 -12.02 6.27 -10.00
CA GLU A 166 -12.17 5.04 -9.20
C GLU A 166 -10.83 4.29 -9.02
N GLU A 167 -10.02 4.21 -10.08
CA GLU A 167 -8.72 3.54 -10.03
C GLU A 167 -7.74 4.27 -9.12
N ILE A 168 -7.82 5.61 -9.06
CA ILE A 168 -7.04 6.45 -8.15
C ILE A 168 -7.49 6.20 -6.71
N ALA A 169 -8.80 6.28 -6.44
CA ALA A 169 -9.35 6.08 -5.10
C ALA A 169 -8.98 4.71 -4.51
N PHE A 170 -9.14 3.63 -5.29
CA PHE A 170 -8.77 2.29 -4.83
C PHE A 170 -7.25 2.08 -4.69
N SER A 171 -6.44 2.76 -5.53
CA SER A 171 -4.98 2.72 -5.38
C SER A 171 -4.51 3.44 -4.12
N LEU A 172 -5.17 4.56 -3.76
CA LEU A 172 -4.92 5.25 -2.50
C LEU A 172 -5.34 4.40 -1.30
N LEU A 173 -6.49 3.71 -1.38
CA LEU A 173 -6.93 2.81 -0.32
C LEU A 173 -5.93 1.66 -0.12
N LEU A 174 -5.43 1.07 -1.20
CA LEU A 174 -4.38 0.05 -1.14
C LEU A 174 -3.08 0.60 -0.53
N PHE A 175 -2.70 1.82 -0.90
CA PHE A 175 -1.54 2.50 -0.32
C PHE A 175 -1.71 2.75 1.18
N TRP A 176 -2.89 3.20 1.63
CA TRP A 176 -3.17 3.43 3.04
C TRP A 176 -3.16 2.13 3.84
N ALA A 177 -3.80 1.07 3.34
CA ALA A 177 -3.75 -0.24 3.98
C ALA A 177 -2.31 -0.74 4.11
N ALA A 178 -1.51 -0.64 3.05
CA ALA A 178 -0.10 -1.01 3.10
C ALA A 178 0.71 -0.15 4.09
N GLY A 179 0.42 1.14 4.18
CA GLY A 179 1.06 2.05 5.13
C GLY A 179 0.73 1.72 6.58
N ILE A 180 -0.55 1.44 6.89
CA ILE A 180 -1.00 1.06 8.23
C ILE A 180 -0.35 -0.28 8.63
N ALA A 181 -0.34 -1.25 7.71
CA ALA A 181 0.36 -2.50 7.90
C ALA A 181 1.85 -2.29 8.20
N LEU A 182 2.53 -1.36 7.52
CA LEU A 182 3.95 -1.07 7.78
C LEU A 182 4.17 -0.43 9.16
N CYS A 183 3.31 0.51 9.55
CA CYS A 183 3.36 1.12 10.88
C CYS A 183 3.20 0.08 12.00
N ARG A 184 2.30 -0.89 11.81
CA ARG A 184 2.00 -1.96 12.79
C ARG A 184 3.04 -3.09 12.78
N ALA A 185 3.59 -3.44 11.61
CA ALA A 185 4.59 -4.49 11.48
C ALA A 185 5.94 -4.11 12.11
N PHE A 186 6.31 -2.83 12.02
CA PHE A 186 7.57 -2.32 12.55
C PHE A 186 7.30 -1.27 13.61
N THR A 187 7.42 0.00 13.23
CA THR A 187 7.08 1.16 14.06
C THR A 187 6.65 2.32 13.16
N PRO A 188 5.96 3.34 13.72
CA PRO A 188 5.59 4.53 12.97
C PRO A 188 6.80 5.27 12.36
N GLU A 189 7.99 5.18 12.97
CA GLU A 189 9.24 5.78 12.46
C GLU A 189 9.68 5.13 11.15
N VAL A 190 9.53 3.81 10.99
CA VAL A 190 9.88 3.12 9.75
C VAL A 190 8.98 3.60 8.59
N TYR A 191 7.68 3.76 8.85
CA TYR A 191 6.77 4.35 7.88
C TYR A 191 7.09 5.82 7.60
N ALA A 192 7.47 6.60 8.61
CA ALA A 192 7.93 7.97 8.44
C ALA A 192 9.12 8.03 7.46
N GLY A 193 10.09 7.13 7.56
CA GLY A 193 11.20 7.09 6.62
C GLY A 193 10.76 6.84 5.17
N VAL A 194 9.87 5.87 4.95
CA VAL A 194 9.34 5.57 3.60
C VAL A 194 8.53 6.74 3.05
N SER A 195 7.66 7.34 3.85
CA SER A 195 6.82 8.47 3.43
C SER A 195 7.63 9.74 3.19
N LEU A 196 8.64 10.04 3.99
CA LEU A 196 9.57 11.16 3.76
C LEU A 196 10.36 10.98 2.46
N PHE A 197 10.82 9.76 2.16
CA PHE A 197 11.43 9.46 0.86
C PHE A 197 10.46 9.73 -0.30
N LEU A 198 9.21 9.24 -0.19
CA LEU A 198 8.18 9.45 -1.21
C LEU A 198 7.85 10.94 -1.39
N LEU A 199 7.83 11.72 -0.31
CA LEU A 199 7.62 13.15 -0.34
C LEU A 199 8.74 13.88 -1.09
N LEU A 200 10.00 13.61 -0.75
CA LEU A 200 11.16 14.19 -1.43
C LEU A 200 11.17 13.82 -2.92
N PHE A 201 10.92 12.54 -3.23
CA PHE A 201 10.84 12.06 -4.61
C PHE A 201 9.72 12.77 -5.38
N TYR A 202 8.53 12.87 -4.80
CA TYR A 202 7.39 13.51 -5.46
C TYR A 202 7.63 15.00 -5.66
N ALA A 203 8.17 15.71 -4.66
CA ALA A 203 8.44 17.14 -4.74
C ALA A 203 9.52 17.50 -5.77
N ASP A 204 10.60 16.72 -5.89
CA ASP A 204 11.64 16.94 -6.93
C ASP A 204 11.09 16.70 -8.34
N VAL A 205 10.12 15.80 -8.47
CA VAL A 205 9.53 15.42 -9.75
C VAL A 205 8.46 16.40 -10.21
N THR A 206 7.63 16.94 -9.30
CA THR A 206 6.56 17.88 -9.67
C THR A 206 7.00 19.33 -9.59
N LYS A 207 7.87 19.69 -8.63
CA LYS A 207 8.30 21.08 -8.34
C LYS A 207 7.13 22.06 -8.17
N ASP A 208 5.97 21.54 -7.76
CA ASP A 208 4.70 22.25 -7.63
C ASP A 208 4.16 22.15 -6.18
N LEU A 209 3.23 23.05 -5.83
CA LEU A 209 2.51 23.03 -4.53
C LEU A 209 1.73 21.73 -4.28
N SER A 210 1.49 20.91 -5.30
CA SER A 210 0.82 19.60 -5.19
C SER A 210 1.53 18.64 -4.23
N ALA A 211 2.83 18.82 -3.97
CA ALA A 211 3.57 18.01 -3.01
C ALA A 211 3.12 18.23 -1.54
N THR A 212 2.52 19.37 -1.21
CA THR A 212 1.88 19.57 0.11
C THR A 212 0.65 18.69 0.29
N LEU A 213 -0.19 18.57 -0.74
CA LEU A 213 -1.33 17.64 -0.74
C LEU A 213 -0.88 16.19 -0.68
N ALA A 214 0.22 15.85 -1.36
CA ALA A 214 0.81 14.52 -1.26
C ALA A 214 1.27 14.23 0.16
N ALA A 215 1.87 15.20 0.86
CA ALA A 215 2.27 15.05 2.26
C ALA A 215 1.08 14.73 3.19
N PHE A 216 -0.08 15.37 2.96
CA PHE A 216 -1.30 15.04 3.69
C PHE A 216 -1.80 13.61 3.39
N VAL A 217 -1.76 13.16 2.14
CA VAL A 217 -2.13 11.77 1.79
C VAL A 217 -1.18 10.76 2.44
N LEU A 218 0.11 11.10 2.54
CA LEU A 218 1.13 10.30 3.22
C LEU A 218 0.98 10.30 4.74
N SER A 219 0.30 11.28 5.33
CA SER A 219 0.13 11.34 6.79
C SER A 219 -0.95 10.39 7.31
N VAL A 220 -1.92 10.01 6.46
CA VAL A 220 -3.09 9.21 6.88
C VAL A 220 -2.70 7.90 7.57
N PRO A 221 -1.78 7.07 7.04
CA PRO A 221 -1.41 5.82 7.71
C PRO A 221 -0.71 6.03 9.05
N ALA A 222 0.12 7.07 9.16
CA ALA A 222 0.77 7.43 10.41
C ALA A 222 -0.25 7.95 11.45
N ALA A 223 -1.26 8.70 11.01
CA ALA A 223 -2.33 9.23 11.86
C ALA A 223 -3.21 8.13 12.48
N VAL A 224 -3.51 7.07 11.72
CA VAL A 224 -4.22 5.89 12.24
C VAL A 224 -3.41 5.18 13.33
N CYS A 225 -2.09 5.31 13.31
CA CYS A 225 -1.18 4.75 14.32
C CYS A 225 -0.78 5.76 15.42
N GLY A 226 -1.49 6.89 15.54
CA GLY A 226 -1.31 7.84 16.64
C GLY A 226 -0.29 8.96 16.39
N VAL A 227 0.27 9.08 15.18
CA VAL A 227 1.18 10.20 14.84
C VAL A 227 0.37 11.40 14.34
N PRO A 228 0.49 12.60 14.92
CA PRO A 228 -0.32 13.73 14.50
C PRO A 228 -0.03 14.12 13.03
N PRO A 229 -1.08 14.31 12.20
CA PRO A 229 -0.94 14.54 10.76
C PRO A 229 -0.29 15.90 10.43
N GLU A 230 -0.36 16.86 11.36
CA GLU A 230 0.18 18.20 11.23
C GLU A 230 1.69 18.21 10.93
N LYS A 231 2.44 17.23 11.46
CA LYS A 231 3.88 17.09 11.20
C LYS A 231 4.17 16.98 9.71
N TYR A 232 3.39 16.16 9.02
CA TYR A 232 3.56 15.90 7.59
C TYR A 232 3.22 17.12 6.74
N PHE A 233 2.25 17.94 7.16
CA PHE A 233 1.95 19.18 6.46
C PHE A 233 3.14 20.15 6.49
N LEU A 234 3.78 20.31 7.65
CA LEU A 234 4.97 21.15 7.81
C LEU A 234 6.15 20.61 6.99
N PHE A 235 6.38 19.29 7.01
CA PHE A 235 7.40 18.66 6.17
C PHE A 235 7.14 18.89 4.69
N GLY A 236 5.89 18.74 4.26
CA GLY A 236 5.45 19.04 2.89
C GLY A 236 5.73 20.49 2.51
N ALA A 237 5.30 21.44 3.34
CA ALA A 237 5.52 22.86 3.12
C ALA A 237 7.02 23.20 3.00
N ALA A 238 7.83 22.73 3.94
CA ALA A 238 9.28 22.93 3.92
C ALA A 238 9.93 22.35 2.65
N VAL A 239 9.62 21.11 2.30
CA VAL A 239 10.17 20.47 1.09
C VAL A 239 9.73 21.21 -0.18
N THR A 240 8.44 21.59 -0.29
CA THR A 240 7.94 22.30 -1.48
C THR A 240 8.55 23.68 -1.68
N ALA A 241 8.84 24.41 -0.59
CA ALA A 241 9.46 25.72 -0.67
C ALA A 241 10.89 25.66 -1.23
N PHE A 242 11.64 24.60 -0.92
CA PHE A 242 13.05 24.47 -1.28
C PHE A 242 13.32 23.53 -2.47
N ALA A 243 12.34 22.72 -2.89
CA ALA A 243 12.45 21.84 -4.06
C ALA A 243 12.85 22.56 -5.37
N PRO A 244 12.36 23.78 -5.68
CA PRO A 244 12.79 24.51 -6.88
C PRO A 244 14.26 24.94 -6.87
N VAL A 245 14.85 25.13 -5.68
CA VAL A 245 16.23 25.59 -5.50
C VAL A 245 17.23 24.45 -5.71
N GLY A 246 16.84 23.22 -5.34
CA GLY A 246 17.61 22.01 -5.59
C GLY A 246 17.39 20.94 -4.54
N ARG A 247 17.96 19.76 -4.79
CA ARG A 247 17.79 18.57 -3.92
C ARG A 247 18.37 18.74 -2.53
N LEU A 248 19.58 19.30 -2.45
CA LEU A 248 20.27 19.52 -1.17
C LEU A 248 19.47 20.47 -0.26
N PRO A 249 19.05 21.68 -0.72
CA PRO A 249 18.18 22.56 0.05
C PRO A 249 16.89 21.88 0.54
N ALA A 250 16.20 21.13 -0.32
CA ALA A 250 14.97 20.44 0.06
C ALA A 250 15.18 19.39 1.16
N VAL A 251 16.27 18.62 1.07
CA VAL A 251 16.66 17.63 2.08
C VAL A 251 17.03 18.31 3.39
N PHE A 252 17.83 19.38 3.35
CA PHE A 252 18.19 20.13 4.55
C PHE A 252 16.97 20.77 5.22
N ALA A 253 16.03 21.32 4.45
CA ALA A 253 14.78 21.86 4.97
C ALA A 253 13.93 20.79 5.66
N LEU A 254 13.88 19.58 5.09
CA LEU A 254 13.19 18.45 5.71
C LEU A 254 13.86 18.03 7.02
N ILE A 255 15.19 17.84 7.03
CA ILE A 255 15.93 17.46 8.23
C ILE A 255 15.75 18.52 9.31
N LEU A 256 15.92 19.80 8.96
CA LEU A 256 15.78 20.90 9.92
C LEU A 256 14.37 20.95 10.52
N SER A 257 13.32 20.85 9.70
CA SER A 257 11.93 20.84 10.18
C SER A 257 11.63 19.63 11.07
N TYR A 258 12.17 18.46 10.73
CA TYR A 258 12.07 17.25 11.55
C TYR A 258 12.74 17.41 12.92
N PHE A 259 13.95 17.97 12.95
CA PHE A 259 14.70 18.22 14.19
C PHE A 259 14.06 19.29 15.07
N LEU A 260 13.57 20.38 14.47
CA LEU A 260 12.83 21.43 15.20
C LEU A 260 11.59 20.85 15.89
N PHE A 261 10.87 19.94 15.22
CA PHE A 261 9.73 19.26 15.81
C PHE A 261 10.13 18.36 16.99
N GLY A 262 11.26 17.66 16.86
CA GLY A 262 11.84 16.86 17.95
C GLY A 262 12.19 17.68 19.20
N ILE A 263 12.58 18.95 19.04
CA ILE A 263 12.80 19.88 20.15
C ILE A 263 11.48 20.18 20.85
N THR A 264 10.43 20.50 20.09
CA THR A 264 9.11 20.83 20.67
C THR A 264 8.45 19.67 21.40
N GLU A 265 8.73 18.44 20.98
CA GLU A 265 8.21 17.21 21.59
C GLU A 265 9.11 16.65 22.71
N ASN A 266 10.20 17.35 23.06
CA ASN A 266 11.19 16.87 24.04
C ASN A 266 11.74 15.45 23.73
N VAL A 267 11.86 15.09 22.45
CA VAL A 267 12.33 13.75 22.03
C VAL A 267 13.76 13.48 22.50
N PHE A 268 14.57 14.53 22.68
CA PHE A 268 15.96 14.43 23.18
C PHE A 268 16.07 14.02 24.65
N ALA A 269 14.97 14.07 25.42
CA ALA A 269 14.93 13.54 26.78
C ALA A 269 14.66 12.02 26.81
N ALA A 270 14.29 11.42 25.68
CA ALA A 270 14.00 9.99 25.58
C ALA A 270 15.29 9.15 25.59
N SER A 271 15.13 7.84 25.84
CA SER A 271 16.25 6.89 25.82
C SER A 271 16.95 6.82 24.46
N ALA A 272 18.23 6.43 24.46
CA ALA A 272 18.99 6.24 23.22
C ALA A 272 18.34 5.21 22.27
N ALA A 273 17.62 4.21 22.81
CA ALA A 273 16.96 3.17 22.02
C ALA A 273 15.81 3.71 21.15
N SER A 274 15.10 4.75 21.57
CA SER A 274 14.06 5.42 20.79
C SER A 274 14.62 6.54 19.90
N LEU A 275 15.72 7.16 20.33
CA LEU A 275 16.33 8.29 19.62
C LEU A 275 17.04 7.83 18.32
N VAL A 276 17.70 6.67 18.33
CA VAL A 276 18.41 6.15 17.16
C VAL A 276 17.45 5.89 15.97
N PRO A 277 16.34 5.15 16.11
CA PRO A 277 15.35 4.97 15.03
C PRO A 277 14.76 6.30 14.54
N TRP A 278 14.49 7.23 15.46
CA TRP A 278 13.95 8.55 15.14
C TRP A 278 14.92 9.37 14.26
N VAL A 279 16.21 9.37 14.59
CA VAL A 279 17.23 10.04 13.75
C VAL A 279 17.41 9.32 12.41
N LEU A 280 17.48 7.98 12.43
CA LEU A 280 17.69 7.20 11.21
C LEU A 280 16.52 7.32 10.24
N CYS A 281 15.30 7.51 10.72
CA CYS A 281 14.13 7.58 9.85
C CYS A 281 14.11 8.82 8.95
N VAL A 282 14.78 9.92 9.31
CA VAL A 282 14.92 11.08 8.42
C VAL A 282 16.22 11.04 7.61
N LEU A 283 17.31 10.55 8.18
CA LEU A 283 18.63 10.55 7.53
C LEU A 283 18.74 9.50 6.42
N LEU A 284 18.29 8.27 6.67
CA LEU A 284 18.36 7.19 5.68
C LEU A 284 17.60 7.53 4.38
N PRO A 285 16.31 7.93 4.40
CA PRO A 285 15.61 8.26 3.16
C PRO A 285 16.19 9.49 2.46
N SER A 286 16.68 10.47 3.23
CA SER A 286 17.35 11.66 2.70
C SER A 286 18.63 11.29 1.94
N LEU A 287 19.46 10.42 2.53
CA LEU A 287 20.69 9.94 1.91
C LEU A 287 20.39 9.10 0.66
N VAL A 288 19.43 8.18 0.75
CA VAL A 288 18.98 7.37 -0.40
C VAL A 288 18.46 8.25 -1.53
N PHE A 289 17.71 9.31 -1.22
CA PHE A 289 17.23 10.28 -2.21
C PHE A 289 18.37 11.06 -2.88
N LEU A 290 19.40 11.47 -2.12
CA LEU A 290 20.56 12.17 -2.66
C LEU A 290 21.44 11.27 -3.54
N LEU A 291 21.59 9.99 -3.19
CA LEU A 291 22.31 9.01 -3.99
C LEU A 291 21.56 8.56 -5.26
N LEU A 292 20.28 8.94 -5.38
CA LEU A 292 19.43 8.48 -6.47
C LEU A 292 19.88 9.10 -7.80
N PRO A 293 20.19 8.27 -8.83
CA PRO A 293 20.79 8.78 -10.05
C PRO A 293 19.82 9.74 -10.76
N PRO A 294 20.30 10.92 -11.22
CA PRO A 294 19.43 11.95 -11.77
C PRO A 294 18.69 11.49 -13.04
N SER A 295 19.21 10.47 -13.73
CA SER A 295 18.57 9.84 -14.89
C SER A 295 17.22 9.20 -14.56
N LEU A 296 17.03 8.65 -13.35
CA LEU A 296 15.75 8.06 -12.93
C LEU A 296 14.70 9.15 -12.69
N LEU A 297 15.11 10.23 -12.03
CA LEU A 297 14.24 11.36 -11.73
C LEU A 297 13.83 12.10 -13.01
N ARG A 298 14.77 12.37 -13.91
CA ARG A 298 14.46 12.94 -15.24
C ARG A 298 13.52 12.06 -16.06
N ARG A 299 13.65 10.73 -15.99
CA ARG A 299 12.71 9.81 -16.66
C ARG A 299 11.29 9.90 -16.09
N ALA A 300 11.15 10.12 -14.79
CA ALA A 300 9.84 10.29 -14.15
C ALA A 300 9.23 11.65 -14.53
N GLU A 301 10.02 12.73 -14.42
CA GLU A 301 9.65 14.10 -14.80
C GLU A 301 9.19 14.16 -16.27
N ASN A 302 10.00 13.65 -17.21
CA ASN A 302 9.67 13.64 -18.64
C ASN A 302 8.36 12.91 -18.95
N LYS A 303 8.08 11.80 -18.24
CA LYS A 303 6.81 11.09 -18.41
C LYS A 303 5.63 11.92 -17.92
N LEU A 304 5.75 12.57 -16.77
CA LEU A 304 4.68 13.41 -16.23
C LEU A 304 4.43 14.63 -17.10
N VAL A 305 5.48 15.32 -17.54
CA VAL A 305 5.40 16.48 -18.46
C VAL A 305 4.72 16.08 -19.76
N PHE A 306 5.11 14.94 -20.36
CA PHE A 306 4.48 14.43 -21.59
C PHE A 306 2.95 14.26 -21.44
N TYR A 307 2.48 13.72 -20.30
CA TYR A 307 1.04 13.59 -20.06
C TYR A 307 0.36 14.93 -19.79
N ARG A 308 1.03 15.86 -19.09
CA ARG A 308 0.52 17.22 -18.83
C ARG A 308 0.33 18.01 -20.13
N GLU A 309 1.32 17.99 -21.01
CA GLU A 309 1.30 18.71 -22.30
C GLU A 309 0.29 18.11 -23.29
N LYS A 310 0.19 16.78 -23.35
CA LYS A 310 -0.83 16.09 -24.16
C LYS A 310 -2.26 16.41 -23.69
N HIS A 311 -2.44 16.78 -22.43
CA HIS A 311 -3.72 17.19 -21.88
C HIS A 311 -4.06 18.64 -22.26
N LEU A 312 -3.11 19.57 -22.10
CA LEU A 312 -3.29 20.98 -22.47
C LEU A 312 -3.59 21.15 -23.96
N SER A 313 -2.87 20.43 -24.83
CA SER A 313 -3.11 20.43 -26.28
C SER A 313 -4.51 19.92 -26.65
N ARG A 314 -5.01 18.85 -26.02
CA ARG A 314 -6.38 18.36 -26.25
C ARG A 314 -7.45 19.33 -25.76
N ILE A 315 -7.26 19.98 -24.61
CA ILE A 315 -8.18 21.01 -24.11
C ILE A 315 -8.20 22.21 -25.06
N ALA A 316 -7.03 22.67 -25.51
CA ALA A 316 -6.94 23.76 -26.48
C ALA A 316 -7.63 23.43 -27.81
N ILE A 317 -7.43 22.21 -28.34
CA ILE A 317 -8.12 21.75 -29.56
C ILE A 317 -9.63 21.68 -29.37
N ASN A 318 -10.12 21.16 -28.25
CA ASN A 318 -11.56 21.09 -27.98
C ASN A 318 -12.17 22.47 -27.75
N ARG A 319 -11.43 23.39 -27.12
CA ARG A 319 -11.87 24.78 -26.91
C ARG A 319 -11.91 25.58 -28.22
N ASN A 320 -11.02 25.29 -29.17
CA ASN A 320 -11.04 25.92 -30.50
C ASN A 320 -12.08 25.31 -31.46
N ARG A 321 -12.73 24.19 -31.08
CA ARG A 321 -13.78 23.52 -31.86
C ARG A 321 -15.19 23.80 -31.35
N ALA A 322 -15.33 24.46 -30.20
CA ALA A 322 -16.58 24.91 -29.61
C ALA A 322 -16.76 26.41 -29.87
#